data_AF-A0A8T2R7U7-F1
#
_entry.id   AF-A0A8T2R7U7-F1
#
_cell.length_a   1.000
_cell.length_b   1.000
_cell.length_c   1.000
_cell.angle_alpha   90.00
_cell.angle_beta   90.00
_cell.angle_gamma   90.00
#
_symmetry.space_group_name_H-M   'P 1'
#
loop_
_entity.id
_entity.type
_entity.pdbx_description
1 polymer ?
#
loop_
_entity_poly.entity_id
_entity_poly.type
_entity_poly.pdbx_seq_one_letter_code
_entity_poly.pdbx_strand_id
1 'polypeptide(L)'
;MKCFLAGGHLYSYDYGTSAVNFLLNLRSGTCTLALSDPPEQVLNRANYLLHNGFKCYNLFKSNCEDFAMYCKTGLFVVRGNTVGGSGQAATVVGAPVALVMASPLYVAGPWGMAVMSLGMYSLSRYVVDIKNRPGVRKIPVEDLVTIVKVAMTDYDRTEER
;
A
#
# COMPACT_ATOMS: atom_id res chain seq x y z
N MET A 1 -15.33 12.87 15.63
CA MET A 1 -14.01 12.26 15.91
C MET A 1 -13.77 11.87 17.37
N LYS A 2 -14.36 12.53 18.39
CA LYS A 2 -14.15 12.18 19.81
C LYS A 2 -14.62 10.76 20.21
N CYS A 3 -15.54 10.16 19.45
CA CYS A 3 -16.13 8.86 19.78
C CYS A 3 -15.20 7.66 19.58
N PHE A 4 -14.09 7.80 18.84
CA PHE A 4 -13.21 6.68 18.48
C PHE A 4 -11.96 6.56 19.37
N LEU A 5 -11.72 7.54 20.23
CA LEU A 5 -10.44 7.65 20.90
C LEU A 5 -10.35 6.77 22.15
N ALA A 6 -11.45 6.52 22.88
CA ALA A 6 -11.41 5.80 24.17
C ALA A 6 -10.25 6.25 25.10
N GLY A 7 -9.87 7.54 25.02
CA GLY A 7 -8.73 8.13 25.73
C GLY A 7 -7.36 8.04 25.04
N GLY A 8 -7.24 7.40 23.87
CA GLY A 8 -6.02 7.27 23.08
C GLY A 8 -5.72 8.44 22.13
N HIS A 9 -4.56 8.36 21.46
CA HIS A 9 -4.10 9.35 20.49
C HIS A 9 -4.61 9.04 19.08
N LEU A 10 -5.00 10.09 18.35
CA LEU A 10 -5.27 10.00 16.92
C LEU A 10 -3.95 10.05 16.15
N TYR A 11 -3.77 9.17 15.18
CA TYR A 11 -2.67 9.23 14.23
C TYR A 11 -3.24 9.61 12.87
N SER A 12 -2.66 10.62 12.23
CA SER A 12 -2.99 10.99 10.86
C SER A 12 -2.15 10.21 9.87
N TYR A 13 -2.71 10.00 8.68
CA TYR A 13 -2.00 9.46 7.53
C TYR A 13 -1.88 10.55 6.47
N ASP A 14 -0.65 10.91 6.11
CA ASP A 14 -0.38 12.00 5.20
C ASP A 14 -0.31 11.52 3.74
N TYR A 15 -1.02 12.21 2.86
CA TYR A 15 -1.02 11.94 1.42
C TYR A 15 -0.23 13.01 0.67
N GLY A 16 0.42 12.63 -0.43
CA GLY A 16 1.15 13.57 -1.27
C GLY A 16 2.37 14.19 -0.61
N THR A 17 2.99 13.49 0.34
CA THR A 17 4.15 14.02 1.06
C THR A 17 5.37 14.12 0.13
N SER A 18 6.31 15.02 0.46
CA SER A 18 7.56 15.15 -0.31
C SER A 18 8.45 13.93 -0.10
N ALA A 19 9.29 13.59 -1.09
CA ALA A 19 10.22 12.46 -0.97
C ALA A 19 11.14 12.59 0.25
N VAL A 20 11.60 13.80 0.57
CA VAL A 20 12.43 14.08 1.75
C VAL A 20 11.65 13.77 3.03
N ASN A 21 10.43 14.28 3.16
CA ASN A 21 9.63 14.02 4.36
C ASN A 21 9.25 12.55 4.50
N PHE A 22 9.00 11.86 3.38
CA PHE A 22 8.76 10.42 3.36
C PHE A 22 9.99 9.63 3.85
N LEU A 23 11.19 9.96 3.37
CA LEU A 23 12.43 9.26 3.73
C LEU A 23 12.84 9.49 5.18
N LEU A 24 12.56 10.67 5.73
CA LEU A 24 12.83 11.03 7.12
C LEU A 24 11.82 10.43 8.10
N ASN A 25 10.60 10.14 7.65
CA ASN A 25 9.62 9.43 8.48
C ASN A 25 10.06 7.97 8.66
N LEU A 26 10.60 7.63 9.83
CA LEU A 26 11.04 6.27 10.14
C LEU A 26 9.86 5.34 10.50
N ARG A 27 8.73 5.92 10.91
CA ARG A 27 7.54 5.15 11.25
C ARG A 27 6.83 4.69 9.98
N SER A 28 6.59 3.39 9.86
CA SER A 28 5.79 2.85 8.76
C SER A 28 4.31 3.19 8.92
N GLY A 29 3.57 3.24 7.81
CA GLY A 29 2.12 3.41 7.82
C GLY A 29 1.61 4.78 8.26
N THR A 30 2.41 5.84 8.12
CA THR A 30 2.01 7.22 8.48
C THR A 30 1.89 8.16 7.29
N CYS A 31 2.45 7.82 6.13
CA CYS A 31 2.40 8.69 4.95
C CYS A 31 2.63 7.93 3.65
N THR A 32 2.18 8.54 2.54
CA THR A 32 2.46 8.11 1.17
C THR A 32 2.85 9.28 0.27
N LEU A 33 3.60 8.99 -0.78
CA LEU A 33 3.88 9.97 -1.85
C LEU A 33 2.67 10.17 -2.78
N ALA A 34 1.71 9.25 -2.77
CA ALA A 34 0.52 9.31 -3.60
C ALA A 34 -0.41 10.45 -3.16
N LEU A 35 -0.89 11.23 -4.12
CA LEU A 35 -1.80 12.33 -3.86
C LEU A 35 -3.20 11.80 -3.51
N SER A 36 -3.84 12.46 -2.55
CA SER A 36 -5.27 12.26 -2.32
C SER A 36 -6.05 12.96 -3.42
N ASP A 37 -7.09 12.31 -3.91
CA ASP A 37 -8.11 12.93 -4.75
C ASP A 37 -8.98 13.92 -3.96
N PRO A 38 -9.74 14.79 -4.65
CA PRO A 38 -10.68 15.71 -4.03
C PRO A 38 -11.71 14.99 -3.14
N PRO A 39 -12.15 15.61 -2.03
CA PRO A 39 -13.06 14.99 -1.07
C PRO A 39 -14.33 14.40 -1.69
N GLU A 40 -14.89 15.06 -2.69
CA GLU A 40 -16.09 14.61 -3.42
C GLU A 40 -15.87 13.24 -4.08
N GLN A 41 -14.73 13.04 -4.75
CA GLN A 41 -14.39 11.75 -5.37
C GLN A 41 -14.12 10.68 -4.32
N VAL A 42 -13.46 11.04 -3.21
CA VAL A 42 -13.19 10.12 -2.11
C VAL A 42 -14.49 9.63 -1.48
N LEU A 43 -15.41 10.54 -1.19
CA LEU A 43 -16.72 10.23 -0.62
C LEU A 43 -17.58 9.42 -1.60
N ASN A 44 -17.57 9.77 -2.89
CA ASN A 44 -18.26 9.00 -3.92
C ASN A 44 -17.78 7.54 -3.93
N ARG A 45 -16.47 7.30 -4.01
CA ARG A 45 -15.91 5.94 -3.97
C ARG A 45 -16.28 5.19 -2.69
N ALA A 46 -16.14 5.84 -1.53
CA ALA A 46 -16.44 5.21 -0.25
C ALA A 46 -17.92 4.79 -0.14
N ASN A 47 -18.84 5.68 -0.52
CA ASN A 47 -20.28 5.39 -0.50
C ASN A 47 -20.64 4.32 -1.52
N TYR A 48 -20.08 4.38 -2.73
CA TYR A 48 -20.34 3.36 -3.75
C TYR A 48 -19.92 1.96 -3.28
N LEU A 49 -18.71 1.84 -2.70
CA LEU A 49 -18.20 0.57 -2.20
C LEU A 49 -18.93 0.07 -0.95
N LEU A 50 -19.48 0.97 -0.13
CA LEU A 50 -20.32 0.58 1.01
C LEU A 50 -21.54 -0.24 0.55
N HIS A 51 -22.12 0.10 -0.60
CA HIS A 51 -23.29 -0.59 -1.15
C HIS A 51 -22.94 -1.76 -2.08
N ASN A 52 -21.77 -1.75 -2.70
CA ASN A 52 -21.39 -2.73 -3.74
C ASN A 52 -20.30 -3.72 -3.33
N GLY A 53 -19.68 -3.53 -2.16
CA GLY A 53 -18.53 -4.30 -1.70
C GLY A 53 -17.22 -3.85 -2.34
N PHE A 54 -16.10 -4.20 -1.69
CA PHE A 54 -14.74 -3.88 -2.17
C PHE A 54 -13.94 -5.13 -2.51
N LYS A 55 -13.41 -5.83 -1.50
CA LYS A 55 -12.64 -7.09 -1.65
C LYS A 55 -12.96 -8.00 -0.49
N CYS A 56 -12.71 -9.29 -0.64
CA CYS A 56 -12.70 -10.21 0.50
C CYS A 56 -11.71 -9.71 1.55
N TYR A 57 -12.19 -9.53 2.77
CA TYR A 57 -11.37 -8.99 3.85
C TYR A 57 -10.27 -9.97 4.24
N ASN A 58 -9.03 -9.50 4.31
CA ASN A 58 -7.89 -10.24 4.84
C ASN A 58 -6.95 -9.29 5.56
N LEU A 59 -6.70 -9.52 6.85
CA LEU A 59 -5.89 -8.65 7.70
C LEU A 59 -4.51 -8.29 7.11
N PHE A 60 -3.90 -9.22 6.37
CA PHE A 60 -2.55 -9.06 5.83
C PHE A 60 -2.49 -8.69 4.34
N LYS A 61 -3.60 -8.84 3.61
CA LYS A 61 -3.60 -8.73 2.14
C LYS A 61 -4.65 -7.77 1.57
N SER A 62 -5.74 -7.53 2.29
CA SER A 62 -6.94 -6.85 1.79
C SER A 62 -7.70 -6.32 3.01
N ASN A 63 -7.10 -5.34 3.68
CA ASN A 63 -7.60 -4.83 4.96
C ASN A 63 -8.16 -3.40 4.82
N CYS A 64 -8.43 -2.77 5.96
CA CYS A 64 -8.96 -1.41 6.01
C CYS A 64 -8.01 -0.36 5.39
N GLU A 65 -6.70 -0.60 5.41
CA GLU A 65 -5.70 0.27 4.78
C GLU A 65 -5.86 0.25 3.26
N ASP A 66 -6.00 -0.94 2.64
CA ASP A 66 -6.21 -1.05 1.19
C ASP A 66 -7.50 -0.34 0.75
N PHE A 67 -8.57 -0.50 1.53
CA PHE A 67 -9.84 0.19 1.28
C PHE A 67 -9.68 1.72 1.37
N ALA A 68 -9.09 2.21 2.46
CA ALA A 68 -8.88 3.64 2.67
C ALA A 68 -7.95 4.23 1.60
N MET A 69 -6.90 3.49 1.22
CA MET A 69 -5.95 3.89 0.18
C MET A 69 -6.63 4.03 -1.18
N TYR A 70 -7.43 3.04 -1.58
CA TYR A 70 -8.20 3.12 -2.82
C TYR A 70 -9.23 4.26 -2.78
N CYS A 71 -9.97 4.41 -1.68
CA CYS A 71 -10.93 5.51 -1.54
C CYS A 71 -10.24 6.86 -1.66
N LYS A 72 -9.04 7.04 -1.09
CA LYS A 72 -8.32 8.33 -1.09
C LYS A 72 -7.60 8.63 -2.40
N THR A 73 -7.08 7.63 -3.09
CA THR A 73 -6.18 7.84 -4.26
C THR A 73 -6.75 7.35 -5.59
N GLY A 74 -7.78 6.49 -5.55
CA GLY A 74 -8.28 5.74 -6.71
C GLY A 74 -7.28 4.72 -7.27
N LEU A 75 -6.11 4.55 -6.62
CA LEU A 75 -5.06 3.67 -7.08
C LEU A 75 -5.34 2.23 -6.66
N PHE A 76 -5.22 1.34 -7.64
CA PHE A 76 -5.48 -0.07 -7.48
C PHE A 76 -4.37 -0.89 -8.12
N VAL A 77 -3.90 -1.90 -7.40
CA VAL A 77 -2.91 -2.86 -7.92
C VAL A 77 -3.65 -3.88 -8.78
N VAL A 78 -3.46 -3.83 -10.10
CA VAL A 78 -3.97 -4.87 -11.00
C VAL A 78 -2.92 -5.96 -11.12
N ARG A 79 -3.13 -7.09 -10.44
CA ARG A 79 -2.41 -8.34 -10.74
C ARG A 79 -3.33 -9.22 -11.57
N GLY A 80 -2.81 -9.74 -12.70
CA GLY A 80 -3.53 -10.68 -13.56
C GLY A 80 -4.20 -11.77 -12.72
N ASN A 81 -5.52 -11.91 -12.91
CA ASN A 81 -6.46 -12.87 -12.34
C ASN A 81 -6.32 -13.26 -10.85
N THR A 82 -5.61 -12.47 -10.03
CA THR A 82 -5.47 -12.73 -8.60
C THR A 82 -5.60 -11.44 -7.82
N VAL A 83 -6.63 -11.38 -6.96
CA VAL A 83 -6.84 -10.30 -5.99
C VAL A 83 -5.76 -10.43 -4.89
N GLY A 84 -4.55 -10.00 -5.19
CA GLY A 84 -3.39 -10.07 -4.29
C GLY A 84 -2.87 -8.69 -3.94
N GLY A 85 -3.14 -8.23 -2.72
CA GLY A 85 -2.73 -6.92 -2.24
C GLY A 85 -1.26 -6.75 -1.88
N SER A 86 -1.01 -5.74 -1.06
CA SER A 86 0.27 -5.08 -0.77
C SER A 86 1.44 -5.98 -0.34
N GLY A 87 1.20 -7.19 0.18
CA GLY A 87 2.21 -8.01 0.85
C GLY A 87 3.25 -8.76 -0.01
N GLN A 88 3.08 -8.90 -1.33
CA GLN A 88 3.97 -9.74 -2.18
C GLN A 88 4.90 -8.94 -3.11
N ALA A 89 5.02 -7.63 -2.91
CA ALA A 89 5.91 -6.76 -3.69
C ALA A 89 7.26 -6.48 -2.99
N ALA A 90 7.35 -6.69 -1.68
CA ALA A 90 8.60 -6.52 -0.92
C ALA A 90 9.72 -7.47 -1.41
N THR A 91 9.35 -8.66 -1.90
CA THR A 91 10.31 -9.71 -2.29
C THR A 91 11.04 -9.41 -3.60
N VAL A 92 10.42 -8.68 -4.54
CA VAL A 92 10.98 -8.46 -5.89
C VAL A 92 12.07 -7.37 -5.90
N VAL A 93 12.01 -6.43 -4.94
CA VAL A 93 13.01 -5.33 -4.80
C VAL A 93 14.11 -5.68 -3.79
N GLY A 94 13.87 -6.60 -2.86
CA GLY A 94 14.83 -6.94 -1.81
C GLY A 94 16.10 -7.65 -2.28
N ALA A 95 16.02 -8.46 -3.34
CA ALA A 95 17.12 -9.34 -3.76
C ALA A 95 18.33 -8.61 -4.39
N PRO A 96 18.16 -7.64 -5.32
CA PRO A 96 19.30 -6.89 -5.89
C PRO A 96 19.98 -5.97 -4.87
N VAL A 97 19.18 -5.42 -3.95
CA VAL A 97 19.63 -4.59 -2.84
C VAL A 97 20.54 -5.38 -1.89
N ALA A 98 20.18 -6.62 -1.54
CA ALA A 98 20.98 -7.46 -0.66
C ALA A 98 22.38 -7.79 -1.25
N LEU A 99 22.51 -7.85 -2.59
CA LEU A 99 23.77 -8.20 -3.25
C LEU A 99 24.82 -7.08 -3.19
N VAL A 100 24.40 -5.82 -3.34
CA VAL A 100 25.29 -4.64 -3.18
C VAL A 100 25.75 -4.49 -1.71
N MET A 101 24.93 -4.96 -0.77
CA MET A 101 25.13 -4.85 0.67
C MET A 101 26.10 -5.88 1.26
N ALA A 102 26.51 -6.89 0.49
CA ALA A 102 27.53 -7.86 0.91
C ALA A 102 28.97 -7.31 0.83
N SER A 103 29.17 -6.10 0.29
CA SER A 103 30.48 -5.46 0.20
C SER A 103 30.95 -4.96 1.58
N PRO A 104 32.08 -5.44 2.12
CA PRO A 104 32.61 -5.06 3.42
C PRO A 104 32.86 -3.55 3.59
N LEU A 105 33.01 -2.83 2.47
CA LEU A 105 33.37 -1.42 2.44
C LEU A 105 32.29 -0.50 3.04
N TYR A 106 31.01 -0.88 2.90
CA TYR A 106 29.88 -0.05 3.34
C TYR A 106 29.36 -0.40 4.75
N VAL A 107 29.87 -1.49 5.34
CA VAL A 107 29.39 -2.08 6.61
C VAL A 107 30.48 -2.18 7.68
N ALA A 108 31.59 -1.46 7.51
CA ALA A 108 32.70 -1.44 8.46
C ALA A 108 32.28 -0.79 9.79
N GLY A 109 31.97 -1.63 10.78
CA GLY A 109 31.67 -1.24 12.15
C GLY A 109 30.18 -0.98 12.45
N PRO A 110 29.79 -0.94 13.74
CA PRO A 110 28.37 -0.86 14.16
C PRO A 110 27.62 0.36 13.62
N TRP A 111 28.29 1.52 13.52
CA TRP A 111 27.68 2.76 13.02
C TRP A 111 27.45 2.72 11.50
N GLY A 112 28.40 2.17 10.74
CA GLY A 112 28.24 1.95 9.30
C GLY A 112 27.06 1.02 9.01
N MET A 113 26.96 -0.08 9.74
CA MET A 113 25.82 -1.00 9.69
C MET A 113 24.48 -0.30 9.99
N ALA A 114 24.42 0.53 11.03
CA ALA A 114 23.20 1.23 11.42
C ALA A 114 22.74 2.26 10.37
N VAL A 115 23.67 3.08 9.86
CA VAL A 115 23.38 4.08 8.83
C VAL A 115 22.91 3.41 7.54
N MET A 116 23.59 2.35 7.10
CA MET A 116 23.19 1.60 5.90
C MET A 116 21.82 0.95 6.07
N SER A 117 21.54 0.37 7.24
CA SER A 117 20.24 -0.27 7.51
C SER A 117 19.10 0.75 7.47
N LEU A 118 19.28 1.92 8.10
CA LEU A 118 18.29 2.99 8.09
C LEU A 118 18.08 3.57 6.69
N GLY A 119 19.17 3.89 5.98
CA GLY A 119 19.11 4.40 4.62
C GLY A 119 18.41 3.42 3.67
N MET A 120 18.71 2.12 3.82
CA MET A 120 18.09 1.09 2.99
C MET A 120 16.62 0.88 3.32
N TYR A 121 16.25 0.89 4.60
CA TYR A 121 14.87 0.82 5.01
C TYR A 121 14.06 1.97 4.39
N SER A 122 14.56 3.21 4.49
CA SER A 122 13.91 4.38 3.88
C SER A 122 13.81 4.27 2.35
N LEU A 123 14.87 3.83 1.66
CA LEU A 123 14.84 3.64 0.21
C LEU A 123 13.89 2.52 -0.21
N SER A 124 13.90 1.39 0.49
CA SER A 124 13.00 0.26 0.23
C SER A 124 11.55 0.71 0.35
N ARG A 125 11.20 1.44 1.43
CA ARG A 125 9.87 2.04 1.60
C ARG A 125 9.51 2.98 0.46
N TYR A 126 10.46 3.77 -0.02
CA TYR A 126 10.23 4.71 -1.12
C TYR A 126 9.91 3.98 -2.44
N VAL A 127 10.63 2.91 -2.75
CA VAL A 127 10.43 2.15 -3.99
C VAL A 127 9.12 1.37 -3.98
N VAL A 128 8.69 0.86 -2.82
CA VAL A 128 7.44 0.10 -2.69
C VAL A 128 6.21 0.96 -2.43
N ASP A 129 6.37 2.28 -2.24
CA ASP A 129 5.25 3.21 -2.07
C ASP A 129 4.30 3.11 -3.27
N ILE A 130 2.99 3.23 -3.01
CA ILE A 130 1.95 3.01 -4.02
C ILE A 130 2.08 3.92 -5.24
N LYS A 131 2.69 5.10 -5.10
CA LYS A 131 2.99 5.98 -6.24
C LYS A 131 4.01 5.39 -7.20
N ASN A 132 5.02 4.70 -6.67
CA ASN A 132 6.16 4.17 -7.43
C ASN A 132 5.98 2.70 -7.83
N ARG A 133 4.94 2.05 -7.29
CA ARG A 133 4.73 0.61 -7.45
C ARG A 133 4.30 0.25 -8.88
N PRO A 134 5.00 -0.69 -9.54
CA PRO A 134 4.60 -1.14 -10.88
C PRO A 134 3.26 -1.87 -10.85
N GLY A 135 2.45 -1.68 -11.91
CA GLY A 135 1.13 -2.32 -12.04
C GLY A 135 0.01 -1.66 -11.23
N VAL A 136 0.30 -0.55 -10.54
CA VAL A 136 -0.73 0.31 -9.96
C VAL A 136 -1.33 1.20 -11.05
N ARG A 137 -2.65 1.22 -11.14
CA ARG A 137 -3.39 2.12 -12.04
C ARG A 137 -4.53 2.77 -11.30
N LYS A 138 -4.92 3.97 -11.74
CA LYS A 138 -6.15 4.59 -11.27
C LYS A 138 -7.32 3.87 -11.94
N ILE A 139 -8.27 3.38 -11.15
CA ILE A 139 -9.42 2.62 -11.66
C ILE A 139 -10.71 3.26 -11.14
N PRO A 140 -11.71 3.54 -12.01
CA PRO A 140 -13.06 3.92 -11.60
C PRO A 140 -13.67 2.89 -10.63
N VAL A 141 -14.61 3.33 -9.80
CA VAL A 141 -15.15 2.46 -8.74
C VAL A 141 -16.06 1.37 -9.30
N GLU A 142 -16.72 1.66 -10.41
CA GLU A 142 -17.61 0.79 -11.15
C GLU A 142 -16.83 -0.38 -11.78
N ASP A 143 -15.71 -0.05 -12.43
CA ASP A 143 -14.80 -1.01 -13.04
C ASP A 143 -14.18 -1.92 -11.99
N LEU A 144 -13.79 -1.35 -10.85
CA LEU A 144 -13.25 -2.11 -9.74
C LEU A 144 -14.23 -3.17 -9.24
N VAL A 145 -15.48 -2.79 -8.98
CA VAL A 145 -16.51 -3.71 -8.49
C VAL A 145 -16.75 -4.81 -9.52
N THR A 146 -16.73 -4.48 -10.81
CA THR A 146 -16.86 -5.45 -11.89
C THR A 146 -15.70 -6.46 -11.88
N ILE A 147 -14.46 -6.00 -11.76
CA ILE A 147 -13.27 -6.86 -11.68
C ILE A 147 -13.34 -7.80 -10.47
N VAL A 148 -13.76 -7.29 -9.31
CA VAL A 148 -13.85 -8.09 -8.10
C VAL A 148 -14.95 -9.15 -8.21
N LYS A 149 -16.12 -8.79 -8.74
CA LYS A 149 -17.21 -9.76 -8.96
C LYS A 149 -16.78 -10.88 -9.90
N VAL A 150 -16.10 -10.56 -11.00
CA VAL A 150 -15.55 -11.57 -11.92
C VAL A 150 -14.56 -12.49 -11.20
N ALA A 151 -13.64 -11.93 -10.41
CA ALA A 151 -12.67 -12.72 -9.66
C ALA A 151 -13.30 -13.64 -8.61
N MET A 152 -14.38 -13.20 -7.94
CA MET A 152 -15.12 -14.03 -6.98
C MET A 152 -15.86 -15.18 -7.69
N THR A 153 -16.49 -14.92 -8.84
CA THR A 153 -17.15 -15.97 -9.64
C THR A 153 -16.17 -17.01 -10.16
N ASP A 154 -14.96 -16.60 -10.55
CA ASP A 154 -13.92 -17.53 -11.00
C ASP A 154 -13.38 -18.38 -9.85
N TYR A 155 -13.29 -17.81 -8.63
CA TYR A 155 -12.88 -18.55 -7.43
C TYR A 155 -13.86 -19.68 -7.10
N ASP A 156 -15.17 -19.39 -7.06
CA ASP A 156 -16.21 -20.40 -6.79
C ASP A 156 -16.16 -21.55 -7.80
N ARG A 157 -15.96 -21.24 -9.09
CA ARG A 157 -15.83 -22.27 -10.15
C ARG A 157 -14.60 -23.16 -9.97
N THR A 158 -13.55 -22.67 -9.30
CA THR A 158 -12.33 -23.46 -9.04
C THR A 158 -12.41 -24.32 -7.78
N GLU A 159 -13.24 -23.99 -6.79
CA GLU A 159 -13.45 -24.85 -5.62
C GLU A 159 -14.40 -26.03 -5.90
N GLU A 160 -15.27 -25.93 -6.91
CA GLU A 160 -16.18 -27.00 -7.31
C GLU A 160 -15.53 -28.12 -8.16
N ARG A 161 -14.22 -28.05 -8.43
CA ARG A 161 -13.48 -29.01 -9.27
C ARG A 161 -12.42 -29.76 -8.47
#